data_AF-M1W1J4-F1
#
_entry.id   AF-M1W1J4-F1
#
_cell.length_a   1.000
_cell.length_b   1.000
_cell.length_c   1.000
_cell.angle_alpha   90.00
_cell.angle_beta   90.00
_cell.angle_gamma   90.00
#
_symmetry.space_group_name_H-M   'P 1'
#
loop_
_entity.id
_entity.type
_entity.pdbx_description
1 polymer ?
#
loop_
_entity_poly.entity_id
_entity_poly.type
_entity_poly.pdbx_seq_one_letter_code
_entity_poly.pdbx_strand_id
1 'polypeptide(L)'
;MSSTSVSSSNSTTPAEASASSSAVQSPSPAEGFEYPEPQGDIDIEEALQRKPLRWTFQGQVEANRSRPVAAVHEDARKRDLEQAKQDLLEMQGSLYNNMKSLNK
;
A
#
# COMPACT_ATOMS: atom_id res chain seq x y z
N MET A 1 2.63 24.45 -37.22
CA MET A 1 1.86 23.39 -36.55
C MET A 1 2.24 23.45 -35.08
N SER A 2 1.34 23.95 -34.23
CA SER A 2 1.61 24.19 -32.81
C SER A 2 1.42 22.90 -32.01
N SER A 3 2.41 22.51 -31.20
CA SER A 3 2.29 21.36 -30.30
C SER A 3 2.09 21.87 -28.88
N THR A 4 0.90 21.63 -28.34
CA THR A 4 0.54 21.95 -26.95
C THR A 4 1.03 20.83 -26.03
N SER A 5 2.01 21.14 -25.18
CA SER A 5 2.49 20.23 -24.15
C SER A 5 1.57 20.31 -22.93
N VAL A 6 0.90 19.21 -22.61
CA VAL A 6 0.18 19.05 -21.33
C VAL A 6 1.15 18.44 -20.31
N SER A 7 1.64 19.27 -19.38
CA SER A 7 2.39 18.77 -18.23
C SER A 7 1.48 18.73 -17.01
N SER A 8 1.17 17.50 -16.61
CA SER A 8 0.42 17.14 -15.40
C SER A 8 1.11 17.66 -14.14
N SER A 9 0.33 18.31 -13.29
CA SER A 9 0.73 18.81 -11.98
C SER A 9 0.93 17.66 -10.98
N ASN A 10 2.15 17.50 -10.46
CA ASN A 10 2.38 16.61 -9.33
C ASN A 10 1.93 17.26 -8.02
N SER A 11 1.21 16.48 -7.21
CA SER A 11 0.60 16.86 -5.95
C SER A 11 1.61 17.06 -4.81
N THR A 12 1.52 18.21 -4.18
CA THR A 12 2.21 18.61 -2.94
C THR A 12 1.84 17.69 -1.77
N THR A 13 2.85 17.18 -1.07
CA THR A 13 2.70 16.57 0.27
C THR A 13 3.54 17.38 1.25
N PRO A 14 3.00 17.96 2.34
CA PRO A 14 3.81 18.58 3.37
C PRO A 14 4.11 17.55 4.46
N ALA A 15 5.38 17.29 4.74
CA ALA A 15 5.77 16.63 5.98
C ALA A 15 7.18 17.08 6.37
N GLU A 16 7.19 18.09 7.24
CA GLU A 16 8.34 18.47 8.04
C GLU A 16 8.68 17.32 9.00
N ALA A 17 9.88 16.75 8.84
CA ALA A 17 10.55 15.98 9.87
C ALA A 17 12.05 16.22 9.72
N SER A 18 12.58 17.13 10.55
CA SER A 18 14.02 17.29 10.77
C SER A 18 14.59 15.97 11.30
N ALA A 19 15.24 15.21 10.42
CA ALA A 19 16.18 14.18 10.79
C ALA A 19 17.50 14.50 10.10
N SER A 20 18.42 15.10 10.86
CA SER A 20 19.82 15.28 10.45
C SER A 20 20.44 13.90 10.24
N SER A 21 20.43 13.46 9.01
CA SER A 21 21.21 12.34 8.51
C SER A 21 22.03 12.90 7.37
N SER A 22 23.36 12.80 7.49
CA SER A 22 24.29 13.19 6.43
C SER A 22 23.88 12.47 5.16
N ALA A 23 23.18 13.18 4.29
CA ALA A 23 22.71 12.66 3.03
C ALA A 23 23.95 12.23 2.25
N VAL A 24 24.11 10.92 2.06
CA VAL A 24 24.98 10.39 1.03
C VAL A 24 24.41 10.97 -0.27
N GLN A 25 25.03 12.03 -0.77
CA GLN A 25 24.74 12.57 -2.09
C GLN A 25 25.16 11.48 -3.07
N SER A 26 24.23 10.58 -3.40
CA SER A 26 24.35 9.76 -4.59
C SER A 26 24.58 10.73 -5.75
N PRO A 27 25.65 10.55 -6.54
CA PRO A 27 25.91 11.42 -7.67
C PRO A 27 24.66 11.48 -8.53
N SER A 28 24.30 12.68 -9.01
CA SER A 28 23.22 12.84 -9.98
C SER A 28 23.45 11.81 -11.09
N PRO A 29 22.44 10.98 -11.45
CA PRO A 29 22.62 10.04 -12.54
C PRO A 29 23.06 10.86 -13.74
N ALA A 30 24.29 10.60 -14.22
CA ALA A 30 24.83 11.36 -15.34
C ALA A 30 23.89 11.11 -16.52
N GLU A 31 23.37 12.20 -17.10
CA GLU A 31 22.59 12.19 -18.33
C GLU A 31 23.51 11.73 -19.47
N GLY A 32 23.75 10.42 -19.56
CA GLY A 32 24.80 9.86 -20.40
C GLY A 32 25.33 8.50 -19.96
N PHE A 33 24.79 7.87 -18.91
CA PHE A 33 25.02 6.45 -18.67
C PHE A 33 24.43 5.64 -19.83
N GLU A 34 25.31 5.24 -20.75
CA GLU A 34 25.03 4.22 -21.74
C GLU A 34 24.85 2.90 -20.98
N TYR A 35 23.61 2.42 -20.92
CA TYR A 35 23.32 1.16 -20.27
C TYR A 35 24.05 0.06 -21.03
N PRO A 36 24.79 -0.82 -20.34
CA PRO A 36 25.47 -1.91 -21.02
C PRO A 36 24.45 -2.73 -21.79
N GLU A 37 24.74 -2.98 -23.06
CA GLU A 37 23.91 -3.85 -23.88
C GLU A 37 23.80 -5.23 -23.20
N PRO A 38 22.62 -5.86 -23.23
CA PRO A 38 22.47 -7.19 -22.65
C PRO A 38 23.46 -8.15 -23.33
N GLN A 39 24.19 -8.94 -22.54
CA GLN A 39 25.25 -9.83 -23.04
C GLN A 39 24.75 -10.99 -23.94
N GLY A 40 23.45 -11.08 -24.20
CA GLY A 40 22.85 -12.08 -25.08
C GLY A 40 21.35 -11.91 -25.24
N ASP A 41 20.77 -12.77 -26.08
CA ASP A 41 19.33 -12.82 -26.30
C ASP A 41 18.59 -13.19 -25.01
N ILE A 42 17.55 -12.44 -24.69
CA ILE A 42 16.69 -12.70 -23.55
C ILE A 42 15.79 -13.88 -23.90
N ASP A 43 15.88 -14.97 -23.16
CA ASP A 43 14.92 -16.06 -23.24
C ASP A 43 13.55 -15.58 -22.72
N ILE A 44 12.66 -15.26 -23.66
CA ILE A 44 11.32 -14.72 -23.40
C ILE A 44 10.44 -15.78 -22.71
N GLU A 45 10.57 -17.04 -23.10
CA GLU A 45 9.75 -18.12 -22.54
C GLU A 45 10.09 -18.31 -21.07
N GLU A 46 11.39 -18.35 -20.75
CA GLU A 46 11.85 -18.42 -19.37
C GLU A 46 11.45 -17.16 -18.57
N ALA A 47 11.59 -15.96 -19.15
CA ALA A 47 11.22 -14.71 -18.49
C ALA A 47 9.74 -14.63 -18.12
N LEU A 48 8.84 -15.15 -18.97
CA LEU A 48 7.40 -15.18 -18.70
C LEU A 48 6.99 -16.26 -17.69
N GLN A 49 7.71 -17.38 -17.66
CA GLN A 49 7.42 -18.47 -16.72
C GLN A 49 7.95 -18.19 -15.30
N ARG A 50 8.93 -17.29 -15.16
CA ARG A 50 9.45 -16.90 -13.86
C ARG A 50 8.36 -16.30 -12.98
N LYS A 51 8.37 -16.67 -11.71
CA LYS A 51 7.49 -16.05 -10.72
C LYS A 51 7.79 -14.55 -10.63
N PRO A 52 6.76 -13.71 -10.54
CA PRO A 52 6.96 -12.28 -10.48
C PRO A 52 7.65 -11.89 -9.17
N LEU A 53 8.57 -10.93 -9.27
CA LEU A 53 9.36 -10.45 -8.14
C LEU A 53 8.47 -9.74 -7.09
N ARG A 54 9.00 -9.61 -5.87
CA ARG A 54 8.28 -9.02 -4.72
C ARG A 54 7.79 -7.58 -4.90
N TRP A 55 8.35 -6.82 -5.84
CA TRP A 55 7.92 -5.45 -6.12
C TRP A 55 6.62 -5.41 -6.94
N THR A 56 6.23 -6.53 -7.54
CA THR A 56 4.93 -6.67 -8.21
C THR A 56 3.80 -6.91 -7.21
N PHE A 57 2.56 -6.62 -7.62
CA PHE A 57 1.38 -6.90 -6.79
C PHE A 57 1.27 -8.38 -6.40
N GLN A 58 1.43 -9.28 -7.37
CA GLN A 58 1.40 -10.72 -7.11
C GLN A 58 2.52 -11.17 -6.17
N GLY A 59 3.73 -10.64 -6.36
CA GLY A 59 4.87 -10.93 -5.49
C GLY A 59 4.70 -10.41 -4.05
N GLN A 60 4.06 -9.24 -3.86
CA GLN A 60 3.68 -8.75 -2.53
C GLN A 60 2.64 -9.67 -1.87
N VAL A 61 1.62 -10.09 -2.60
CA VAL A 61 0.59 -11.00 -2.08
C VAL A 61 1.18 -12.35 -1.67
N GLU A 62 2.04 -12.95 -2.50
CA GLU A 62 2.71 -14.22 -2.18
C GLU A 62 3.63 -14.07 -0.95
N ALA A 63 4.41 -12.97 -0.89
CA ALA A 63 5.25 -12.68 0.26
C ALA A 63 4.42 -12.49 1.55
N ASN A 64 3.28 -11.79 1.48
CA ASN A 64 2.39 -11.60 2.63
C ASN A 64 1.70 -12.90 3.06
N ARG A 65 1.34 -13.78 2.12
CA ARG A 65 0.78 -15.10 2.43
C ARG A 65 1.79 -16.00 3.15
N SER A 66 3.06 -15.90 2.78
CA SER A 66 4.13 -16.69 3.41
C SER A 66 4.54 -16.18 4.79
N ARG A 67 4.12 -14.96 5.18
CA ARG A 67 4.38 -14.47 6.54
C ARG A 67 3.57 -15.29 7.53
N PRO A 68 4.19 -15.80 8.61
CA PRO A 68 3.44 -16.37 9.70
C PRO A 68 2.54 -15.27 10.28
N VAL A 69 1.22 -15.47 10.20
CA VAL A 69 0.26 -14.64 10.94
C VAL A 69 0.60 -14.85 12.40
N ALA A 70 1.07 -13.80 13.08
CA ALA A 70 1.36 -13.90 14.50
C ALA A 70 0.08 -14.35 15.20
N ALA A 71 0.08 -15.54 15.80
CA ALA A 71 -1.09 -16.14 16.45
C ALA A 71 -1.76 -15.20 17.47
N VAL A 72 -0.99 -14.23 17.99
CA VAL A 72 -1.44 -13.12 18.85
C VAL A 72 -2.57 -12.30 18.23
N HIS A 73 -2.63 -12.16 16.90
CA HIS A 73 -3.65 -11.34 16.22
C HIS A 73 -5.01 -12.03 16.09
N GLU A 74 -5.09 -13.35 16.04
CA GLU A 74 -6.38 -14.02 15.84
C GLU A 74 -7.27 -13.92 17.08
N ASP A 75 -6.68 -14.04 18.28
CA ASP A 75 -7.43 -13.90 19.53
C ASP A 75 -7.79 -12.44 19.84
N ALA A 76 -6.94 -11.49 19.43
CA ALA A 76 -7.29 -10.07 19.49
C ALA A 76 -8.45 -9.76 18.53
N ARG A 77 -8.38 -10.25 17.29
CA ARG A 77 -9.39 -10.03 16.26
C ARG A 77 -10.76 -10.62 16.62
N LYS A 78 -10.79 -11.76 17.30
CA LYS A 78 -12.04 -12.34 17.83
C LYS A 78 -12.66 -11.46 18.91
N ARG A 79 -11.86 -10.97 19.86
CA ARG A 79 -12.33 -10.03 20.89
C ARG A 79 -12.84 -8.73 20.29
N ASP A 80 -12.13 -8.19 19.31
CA ASP A 80 -12.54 -6.96 18.60
C ASP A 80 -13.87 -7.16 17.87
N LEU A 81 -14.09 -8.34 17.25
CA LEU A 81 -15.36 -8.66 16.62
C LEU A 81 -16.50 -8.82 17.62
N GLU A 82 -16.25 -9.46 18.76
CA GLU A 82 -17.25 -9.59 19.83
C GLU A 82 -17.63 -8.23 20.40
N GLN A 83 -16.65 -7.35 20.61
CA GLN A 83 -16.87 -5.97 21.05
C GLN A 83 -17.68 -5.19 20.02
N ALA A 84 -17.27 -5.21 18.75
CA ALA A 84 -17.98 -4.50 17.68
C ALA A 84 -19.44 -4.98 17.52
N LYS A 85 -19.70 -6.27 17.76
CA LYS A 85 -21.07 -6.81 17.78
C LYS A 85 -21.90 -6.22 18.93
N GLN A 86 -21.32 -6.10 20.12
CA GLN A 86 -22.01 -5.52 21.27
C GLN A 86 -22.31 -4.04 21.04
N ASP A 87 -21.32 -3.28 20.58
CA ASP A 87 -21.47 -1.85 20.26
C ASP A 87 -22.59 -1.63 19.23
N LEU A 88 -22.67 -2.47 18.19
CA LEU A 88 -23.72 -2.37 17.18
C LEU A 88 -25.12 -2.61 17.76
N LEU A 89 -25.27 -3.62 18.62
CA LEU A 89 -26.54 -3.90 19.31
C LEU A 89 -26.94 -2.75 20.24
N GLU A 90 -25.99 -2.19 20.98
CA GLU A 90 -26.23 -1.06 21.87
C GLU A 90 -26.66 0.19 21.10
N MET A 91 -25.98 0.47 19.99
CA MET A 91 -26.31 1.59 19.12
C MET A 91 -27.70 1.43 18.50
N GLN A 92 -28.07 0.21 18.09
CA GLN A 92 -29.41 -0.10 17.60
C GLN A 92 -30.48 0.11 18.68
N GLY A 93 -30.23 -0.36 19.91
CA GLY A 93 -31.13 -0.15 21.04
C GLY A 93 -31.31 1.32 21.40
N SER A 94 -30.21 2.08 21.43
CA SER A 94 -30.21 3.53 21.67
C SER A 94 -31.04 4.27 20.62
N LEU A 95 -30.84 3.96 19.34
CA LEU A 95 -31.62 4.55 18.24
C LEU A 95 -33.12 4.23 18.34
N TYR A 96 -33.47 2.99 18.64
CA TYR A 96 -34.87 2.59 18.81
C TYR A 96 -35.56 3.34 19.97
N ASN A 97 -34.88 3.46 21.10
CA ASN A 97 -35.40 4.17 22.27
C ASN A 97 -35.55 5.67 22.02
N ASN A 98 -34.58 6.28 21.33
CA ASN A 98 -34.62 7.69 20.95
C ASN A 98 -35.79 7.97 19.99
N MET A 99 -35.99 7.13 18.98
CA MET A 99 -37.11 7.24 18.05
C MET A 99 -38.48 7.10 18.74
N LYS A 100 -38.58 6.21 19.74
CA LYS A 100 -39.80 6.03 20.54
C LYS A 100 -40.09 7.22 21.45
N SER A 101 -39.04 7.87 21.99
CA SER A 101 -39.15 9.09 22.79
C SER A 101 -39.62 10.30 21.97
N LEU A 102 -39.34 10.34 20.67
CA LEU A 102 -39.67 11.47 19.82
C LEU A 102 -41.13 11.47 19.31
N ASN A 103 -41.82 10.33 19.40
CA ASN A 103 -43.19 10.12 18.92
C ASN A 103 -44.24 10.16 20.04
N LYS A 104 -43.91 10.77 21.18
CA LYS A 104 -44.77 10.85 22.37
C LYS A 104 -44.89 12.30 22.83
#